data_AF-A0A975QSH1-F1
#
_entry.id   AF-A0A975QSH1-F1
#
_cell.length_a   1.000
_cell.length_b   1.000
_cell.length_c   1.000
_cell.angle_alpha   90.00
_cell.angle_beta   90.00
_cell.angle_gamma   90.00
#
_symmetry.space_group_name_H-M   'P 1'
#
loop_
_entity.id
_entity.type
_entity.pdbx_description
1 polymer ?
#
loop_
_entity_poly.entity_id
_entity_poly.type
_entity_poly.pdbx_seq_one_letter_code
_entity_poly.pdbx_strand_id
1 'polypeptide(L)'
;MKDFFRKNRLFFGVAVVLLLVSFFVKIVFSKENWSGSIVYEGMTGVKEFLNSLGGNTILNYFIVGFLIVLAIIILATLFTKISDSNSEMSDVKKLSLVGIFSALAYIFMFFGIPFILPFLKVEISVVIIILVMSFVDYKSGILIALIISVLDFLVKGSAVGYPIDQFAYFIAAFFFITPIFFIKRKTKTNKGIAVGLITSTLITTVIMVILNYIWILPVYIKLYGLDSITQYANAVDVNLGSANQEFIWVAVTFGAFNLVKWGIVAVIGYISLRTTGPLIKSLSK
;
A
#
# COMPACT_ATOMS: atom_id res chain seq x y z
N MET A 1 -25.80 4.89 -21.32
CA MET A 1 -25.11 5.06 -20.02
C MET A 1 -24.07 3.98 -19.71
N LYS A 2 -24.40 2.67 -19.73
CA LYS A 2 -23.43 1.59 -19.47
C LYS A 2 -22.17 1.64 -20.35
N ASP A 3 -22.30 2.00 -21.63
CA ASP A 3 -21.15 2.13 -22.54
C ASP A 3 -20.25 3.33 -22.26
N PHE A 4 -20.80 4.42 -21.74
CA PHE A 4 -20.01 5.59 -21.33
C PHE A 4 -19.15 5.26 -20.12
N PHE A 5 -19.75 4.62 -19.10
CA PHE A 5 -19.00 4.12 -17.94
C PHE A 5 -17.96 3.09 -18.37
N ARG A 6 -18.28 2.17 -19.29
CA ARG A 6 -17.37 1.16 -19.82
C ARG A 6 -16.17 1.76 -20.57
N LYS A 7 -16.38 2.81 -21.38
CA LYS A 7 -15.30 3.54 -22.09
C LYS A 7 -14.43 4.38 -21.15
N ASN A 8 -14.98 4.89 -20.05
CA ASN A 8 -14.31 5.85 -19.16
C ASN A 8 -13.97 5.28 -17.77
N ARG A 9 -13.93 3.96 -17.58
CA ARG A 9 -13.65 3.31 -16.26
C ARG A 9 -12.34 3.76 -15.63
N LEU A 10 -11.30 3.96 -16.46
CA LEU A 10 -10.02 4.49 -15.99
C LEU A 10 -10.11 5.96 -15.58
N PHE A 11 -10.86 6.77 -16.32
CA PHE A 11 -11.12 8.15 -15.93
C PHE A 11 -11.89 8.18 -14.62
N PHE A 12 -12.82 7.25 -14.38
CA PHE A 12 -13.50 7.14 -13.09
C PHE A 12 -12.59 6.65 -11.97
N GLY A 13 -11.73 5.66 -12.20
CA GLY A 13 -10.77 5.20 -11.18
C GLY A 13 -9.70 6.26 -10.85
N VAL A 14 -9.14 6.90 -11.87
CA VAL A 14 -8.21 8.02 -11.71
C VAL A 14 -8.92 9.25 -11.18
N ALA A 15 -10.17 9.54 -11.55
CA ALA A 15 -10.94 10.64 -10.98
C ALA A 15 -11.36 10.35 -9.56
N VAL A 16 -11.67 9.11 -9.17
CA VAL A 16 -11.92 8.75 -7.76
C VAL A 16 -10.65 8.92 -6.95
N VAL A 17 -9.49 8.46 -7.46
CA VAL A 17 -8.20 8.67 -6.80
C VAL A 17 -7.82 10.15 -6.76
N LEU A 18 -8.00 10.90 -7.85
CA LEU A 18 -7.74 12.34 -7.91
C LEU A 18 -8.78 13.14 -7.12
N LEU A 19 -10.00 12.66 -6.95
CA LEU A 19 -11.02 13.25 -6.09
C LEU A 19 -10.70 12.97 -4.64
N LEU A 20 -10.22 11.77 -4.29
CA LEU A 20 -9.73 11.46 -2.95
C LEU A 20 -8.48 12.30 -2.64
N VAL A 21 -7.55 12.41 -3.59
CA VAL A 21 -6.35 13.27 -3.49
C VAL A 21 -6.72 14.76 -3.49
N SER A 22 -7.71 15.21 -4.26
CA SER A 22 -8.13 16.63 -4.32
C SER A 22 -8.99 17.02 -3.13
N PHE A 23 -9.88 16.13 -2.67
CA PHE A 23 -10.59 16.25 -1.40
C PHE A 23 -9.58 16.31 -0.26
N PHE A 24 -8.54 15.48 -0.29
CA PHE A 24 -7.44 15.52 0.66
C PHE A 24 -6.58 16.78 0.56
N VAL A 25 -6.20 17.24 -0.64
CA VAL A 25 -5.47 18.50 -0.83
C VAL A 25 -6.31 19.68 -0.36
N LYS A 26 -7.63 19.64 -0.55
CA LYS A 26 -8.55 20.62 0.04
C LYS A 26 -8.62 20.50 1.57
N ILE A 27 -8.66 19.29 2.13
CA ILE A 27 -8.63 19.09 3.60
C ILE A 27 -7.30 19.57 4.21
N VAL A 28 -6.17 19.29 3.57
CA VAL A 28 -4.82 19.57 4.07
C VAL A 28 -4.41 21.02 3.83
N PHE A 29 -4.82 21.62 2.71
CA PHE A 29 -4.37 22.94 2.27
C PHE A 29 -5.48 24.00 2.14
N SER A 30 -6.75 23.71 2.49
CA SER A 30 -7.75 24.80 2.56
C SER A 30 -7.61 25.61 3.85
N LYS A 31 -7.05 26.81 3.65
CA LYS A 31 -7.14 28.05 4.45
C LYS A 31 -6.75 27.98 5.94
N GLU A 32 -5.54 28.49 6.16
CA GLU A 32 -5.16 29.57 7.09
C GLU A 32 -5.43 29.45 8.60
N ASN A 33 -6.08 28.40 9.09
CA ASN A 33 -6.07 28.08 10.52
C ASN A 33 -6.03 26.57 10.69
N TRP A 34 -4.81 26.03 10.64
CA TRP A 34 -4.52 24.62 10.86
C TRP A 34 -4.70 24.29 12.37
N SER A 35 -5.95 24.21 12.82
CA SER A 35 -6.33 23.39 13.96
C SER A 35 -6.71 22.03 13.38
N GLY A 36 -6.17 20.91 13.87
CA GLY A 36 -6.37 19.58 13.29
C GLY A 36 -7.83 19.08 13.17
N SER A 37 -8.86 19.90 13.40
CA SER A 37 -10.25 19.52 13.59
C SER A 37 -10.84 18.53 12.57
N ILE A 38 -10.56 18.65 11.27
CA ILE A 38 -11.19 17.78 10.25
C ILE A 38 -10.57 16.37 10.23
N VAL A 39 -9.25 16.26 10.43
CA VAL A 39 -8.60 14.95 10.61
C VAL A 39 -9.03 14.36 11.96
N TYR A 40 -9.18 15.20 12.98
CA TYR A 40 -9.70 14.80 14.29
C TYR A 40 -11.17 14.32 14.24
N GLU A 41 -12.03 14.85 13.37
CA GLU A 41 -13.42 14.39 13.15
C GLU A 41 -13.49 13.03 12.44
N GLY A 42 -12.60 12.77 11.46
CA GLY A 42 -12.44 11.43 10.91
C GLY A 42 -11.91 10.43 11.96
N MET A 43 -11.04 10.89 12.85
CA MET A 43 -10.49 10.11 13.96
C MET A 43 -11.52 9.82 15.05
N THR A 44 -12.44 10.74 15.35
CA THR A 44 -13.55 10.44 16.29
C THR A 44 -14.42 9.35 15.72
N GLY A 45 -14.75 9.35 14.42
CA GLY A 45 -15.52 8.26 13.80
C GLY A 45 -14.84 6.89 13.91
N VAL A 46 -13.52 6.80 13.67
CA VAL A 46 -12.78 5.54 13.83
C VAL A 46 -12.65 5.14 15.30
N LYS A 47 -12.38 6.08 16.21
CA LYS A 47 -12.31 5.82 17.66
C LYS A 47 -13.68 5.40 18.22
N GLU A 48 -14.76 6.04 17.79
CA GLU A 48 -16.14 5.71 18.15
C GLU A 48 -16.53 4.34 17.61
N PHE A 49 -16.16 4.01 16.37
CA PHE A 49 -16.33 2.67 15.82
C PHE A 49 -15.54 1.62 16.62
N LEU A 50 -14.27 1.90 16.93
CA LEU A 50 -13.45 1.01 17.77
C LEU A 50 -14.04 0.85 19.18
N ASN A 51 -14.60 1.91 19.76
CA ASN A 51 -15.24 1.86 21.07
C ASN A 51 -16.60 1.13 21.01
N SER A 52 -17.31 1.19 19.87
CA SER A 52 -18.59 0.50 19.68
C SER A 52 -18.45 -1.02 19.50
N LEU A 53 -17.26 -1.50 19.10
CA LEU A 53 -16.92 -2.92 19.02
C LEU A 53 -16.74 -3.60 20.40
N GLY A 54 -16.80 -2.84 21.51
CA GLY A 54 -16.76 -3.38 22.89
C GLY A 54 -15.42 -3.18 23.62
N GLY A 55 -15.32 -3.68 24.85
CA GLY A 55 -14.24 -3.35 25.79
C GLY A 55 -12.85 -3.95 25.48
N ASN A 56 -12.71 -4.85 24.50
CA ASN A 56 -11.42 -5.43 24.13
C ASN A 56 -10.78 -4.64 22.98
N THR A 57 -10.13 -3.52 23.32
CA THR A 57 -9.55 -2.58 22.34
C THR A 57 -8.56 -3.24 21.37
N ILE A 58 -7.82 -4.26 21.83
CA ILE A 58 -6.85 -4.99 21.01
C ILE A 58 -7.55 -5.83 19.92
N LEU A 59 -8.62 -6.53 20.30
CA LEU A 59 -9.44 -7.29 19.34
C LEU A 59 -10.05 -6.36 18.28
N ASN A 60 -10.46 -5.16 18.66
CA ASN A 60 -11.08 -4.18 17.75
C ASN A 60 -10.08 -3.68 16.70
N TYR A 61 -8.84 -3.42 17.10
CA TYR A 61 -7.76 -3.06 16.17
C TYR A 61 -7.45 -4.16 15.16
N PHE A 62 -7.47 -5.42 15.60
CA PHE A 62 -7.29 -6.57 14.73
C PHE A 62 -8.46 -6.72 13.74
N ILE A 63 -9.70 -6.58 14.22
CA ILE A 63 -10.91 -6.60 13.37
C ILE A 63 -10.82 -5.51 12.30
N VAL A 64 -10.43 -4.28 12.67
CA VAL A 64 -10.26 -3.19 11.70
C VAL A 64 -9.22 -3.53 10.64
N GLY A 65 -8.06 -4.07 11.02
CA GLY A 65 -7.05 -4.52 10.06
C GLY A 65 -7.60 -5.55 9.07
N PHE A 66 -8.31 -6.55 9.57
CA PHE A 66 -8.94 -7.57 8.73
C PHE A 66 -10.01 -6.99 7.80
N LEU A 67 -10.85 -6.07 8.29
CA LEU A 67 -11.85 -5.38 7.48
C LEU A 67 -11.22 -4.52 6.38
N ILE A 68 -10.11 -3.84 6.66
CA ILE A 68 -9.35 -3.08 5.63
C ILE A 68 -8.82 -4.02 4.56
N VAL A 69 -8.21 -5.16 4.95
CA VAL A 69 -7.71 -6.15 4.00
C VAL A 69 -8.84 -6.75 3.18
N LEU A 70 -9.97 -7.11 3.79
CA LEU A 70 -11.15 -7.59 3.08
C LEU A 70 -11.70 -6.54 2.10
N ALA A 71 -11.79 -5.27 2.50
CA ALA A 71 -12.21 -4.17 1.63
C ALA A 71 -11.27 -4.02 0.42
N ILE A 72 -9.96 -4.17 0.63
CA ILE A 72 -8.98 -4.17 -0.47
C ILE A 72 -9.13 -5.40 -1.35
N ILE A 73 -9.38 -6.59 -0.80
CA ILE A 73 -9.63 -7.80 -1.61
C ILE A 73 -10.89 -7.58 -2.46
N ILE A 74 -11.97 -7.05 -1.89
CA ILE A 74 -13.19 -6.71 -2.64
C ILE A 74 -12.86 -5.71 -3.74
N LEU A 75 -12.16 -4.62 -3.42
CA LEU A 75 -11.75 -3.62 -4.40
C LEU A 75 -10.85 -4.21 -5.49
N ALA A 76 -9.95 -5.13 -5.13
CA ALA A 76 -9.10 -5.87 -6.04
C ALA A 76 -9.93 -6.75 -6.99
N THR A 77 -10.97 -7.43 -6.50
CA THR A 77 -11.90 -8.19 -7.35
C THR A 77 -12.68 -7.28 -8.31
N LEU A 78 -13.05 -6.07 -7.88
CA LEU A 78 -13.68 -5.09 -8.75
C LEU A 78 -12.71 -4.63 -9.84
N PHE A 79 -11.46 -4.34 -9.49
CA PHE A 79 -10.44 -3.93 -10.45
C PHE A 79 -10.07 -5.04 -11.43
N THR A 80 -9.95 -6.31 -10.99
CA THR A 80 -9.71 -7.43 -11.91
C THR A 80 -10.85 -7.59 -12.90
N LYS A 81 -12.11 -7.47 -12.45
CA LYS A 81 -13.29 -7.50 -13.30
C LYS A 81 -13.40 -6.30 -14.25
N ILE A 82 -13.00 -5.11 -13.81
CA ILE A 82 -12.94 -3.89 -14.64
C ILE A 82 -11.86 -4.00 -15.70
N SER A 83 -10.73 -4.58 -15.32
CA SER A 83 -9.58 -4.75 -16.16
C SER A 83 -9.85 -5.74 -17.29
N ASP A 84 -10.50 -6.88 -17.02
CA ASP A 84 -10.56 -8.00 -17.99
C ASP A 84 -9.14 -8.34 -18.48
N SER A 85 -8.24 -8.57 -17.52
CA SER A 85 -6.82 -8.87 -17.73
C SER A 85 -6.51 -10.35 -17.62
N ASN A 86 -7.44 -11.25 -17.95
CA ASN A 86 -7.13 -12.67 -17.84
C ASN A 86 -6.00 -13.01 -18.82
N SER A 87 -4.90 -13.57 -18.32
CA SER A 87 -3.85 -14.05 -19.21
C SER A 87 -4.33 -15.28 -19.99
N GLU A 88 -3.81 -15.44 -21.22
CA GLU A 88 -4.07 -16.61 -22.07
C GLU A 88 -3.38 -17.88 -21.56
N MET A 89 -2.51 -17.77 -20.55
CA MET A 89 -1.83 -18.90 -19.93
C MET A 89 -2.82 -19.78 -19.17
N SER A 90 -2.53 -21.09 -19.14
CA SER A 90 -3.30 -22.05 -18.34
C SER A 90 -3.23 -21.72 -16.84
N ASP A 91 -4.30 -22.04 -16.11
CA ASP A 91 -4.38 -21.78 -14.67
C ASP A 91 -3.30 -22.53 -13.88
N VAL A 92 -2.90 -23.73 -14.32
CA VAL A 92 -1.80 -24.50 -13.71
C VAL A 92 -0.47 -23.75 -13.86
N LYS A 93 -0.18 -23.20 -15.04
CA LYS A 93 1.05 -22.41 -15.28
C LYS A 93 1.04 -21.13 -14.44
N LYS A 94 -0.11 -20.44 -14.36
CA LYS A 94 -0.27 -19.24 -13.53
C LYS A 94 -0.02 -19.53 -12.05
N LEU A 95 -0.66 -20.57 -11.51
CA LEU A 95 -0.52 -20.95 -10.11
C LEU A 95 0.93 -21.31 -9.76
N SER A 96 1.61 -22.03 -10.66
CA SER A 96 3.03 -22.39 -10.51
C SER A 96 3.92 -21.15 -10.48
N LEU A 97 3.72 -20.20 -11.40
CA LEU A 97 4.47 -18.95 -11.44
C LEU A 97 4.21 -18.09 -10.20
N VAL A 98 2.96 -17.99 -9.76
CA VAL A 98 2.61 -17.30 -8.51
C VAL A 98 3.38 -17.89 -7.34
N GLY A 99 3.39 -19.22 -7.17
CA GLY A 99 4.13 -19.87 -6.09
C GLY A 99 5.63 -19.58 -6.13
N ILE A 100 6.26 -19.75 -7.29
CA ILE A 100 7.71 -19.52 -7.48
C ILE A 100 8.07 -18.06 -7.19
N PHE A 101 7.32 -17.12 -7.77
CA PHE A 101 7.64 -15.70 -7.62
C PHE A 101 7.24 -15.14 -6.24
N SER A 102 6.24 -15.71 -5.57
CA SER A 102 5.98 -15.43 -4.15
C SER A 102 7.14 -15.84 -3.27
N ALA A 103 7.70 -17.04 -3.46
CA ALA A 103 8.87 -17.49 -2.72
C ALA A 103 10.08 -16.59 -2.99
N LEU A 104 10.35 -16.27 -4.26
CA LEU A 104 11.44 -15.38 -4.64
C LEU A 104 11.27 -13.98 -4.01
N ALA A 105 10.10 -13.37 -4.16
CA ALA A 105 9.82 -12.06 -3.60
C ALA A 105 9.91 -12.05 -2.07
N TYR A 106 9.53 -13.15 -1.41
CA TYR A 106 9.69 -13.30 0.03
C TYR A 106 11.17 -13.37 0.45
N ILE A 107 12.00 -14.09 -0.29
CA ILE A 107 13.47 -14.09 -0.10
C ILE A 107 14.02 -12.67 -0.19
N PHE A 108 13.54 -11.86 -1.14
CA PHE A 108 13.93 -10.45 -1.26
C PHE A 108 13.58 -9.59 -0.05
N MET A 109 12.56 -9.94 0.75
CA MET A 109 12.23 -9.20 1.97
C MET A 109 13.31 -9.34 3.06
N PHE A 110 14.11 -10.42 3.04
CA PHE A 110 15.20 -10.60 4.01
C PHE A 110 16.37 -9.64 3.76
N PHE A 111 16.52 -9.14 2.53
CA PHE A 111 17.53 -8.13 2.18
C PHE A 111 17.04 -6.69 2.41
N GLY A 112 15.93 -6.51 3.12
CA GLY A 112 15.39 -5.19 3.45
C GLY A 112 16.35 -4.39 4.33
N ILE A 113 16.75 -3.21 3.87
CA ILE A 113 17.69 -2.33 4.56
C ILE A 113 16.91 -1.36 5.45
N PRO A 114 17.20 -1.28 6.76
CA PRO A 114 16.62 -0.26 7.63
C PRO A 114 16.93 1.15 7.11
N PHE A 115 15.97 2.06 7.21
CA PHE A 115 16.15 3.47 6.83
C PHE A 115 16.34 4.35 8.07
N ILE A 116 15.40 5.26 8.35
CA ILE A 116 15.47 6.19 9.50
C ILE A 116 15.22 5.47 10.82
N LEU A 117 14.29 4.52 10.83
CA LEU A 117 13.94 3.73 12.02
C LEU A 117 14.17 2.24 11.72
N PRO A 118 14.58 1.41 12.71
CA PRO A 118 14.88 -0.01 12.50
C PRO A 118 13.74 -0.83 11.89
N PHE A 119 12.49 -0.43 12.16
CA PHE A 119 11.28 -1.06 11.63
C PHE A 119 10.90 -0.57 10.22
N LEU A 120 11.42 0.59 9.77
CA LEU A 120 11.16 1.15 8.45
C LEU A 120 12.19 0.61 7.44
N LYS A 121 11.89 -0.55 6.86
CA LYS A 121 12.78 -1.22 5.91
C LYS A 121 12.44 -0.92 4.45
N VAL A 122 13.45 -0.51 3.70
CA VAL A 122 13.41 -0.44 2.23
C VAL A 122 13.70 -1.82 1.68
N GLU A 123 12.72 -2.40 0.99
CA GLU A 123 12.84 -3.70 0.35
C GLU A 123 12.31 -3.63 -1.09
N ILE A 124 12.82 -4.52 -1.94
CA ILE A 124 12.57 -4.50 -3.38
C ILE A 124 11.65 -5.65 -3.85
N SER A 125 11.05 -6.39 -2.92
CA SER A 125 10.15 -7.52 -3.20
C SER A 125 9.02 -7.17 -4.17
N VAL A 126 8.49 -5.94 -4.10
CA VAL A 126 7.41 -5.45 -4.98
C VAL A 126 7.84 -5.33 -6.44
N VAL A 127 9.15 -5.20 -6.73
CA VAL A 127 9.67 -5.26 -8.10
C VAL A 127 9.31 -6.59 -8.76
N ILE A 128 9.39 -7.69 -8.02
CA ILE A 128 9.02 -9.03 -8.50
C ILE A 128 7.53 -9.08 -8.82
N ILE A 129 6.68 -8.48 -7.97
CA ILE A 129 5.23 -8.41 -8.17
C ILE A 129 4.89 -7.66 -9.47
N ILE A 130 5.55 -6.52 -9.70
CA ILE A 130 5.37 -5.70 -10.90
C ILE A 130 5.78 -6.46 -12.16
N LEU A 131 6.87 -7.22 -12.08
CA LEU A 131 7.32 -8.07 -13.18
C LEU A 131 6.27 -9.13 -13.50
N VAL A 132 5.85 -9.94 -12.53
CA VAL A 132 4.87 -11.02 -12.76
C VAL A 132 3.56 -10.49 -13.30
N MET A 133 3.05 -9.42 -12.68
CA MET A 133 1.83 -8.76 -13.11
C MET A 133 1.88 -8.30 -14.58
N SER A 134 3.07 -7.99 -15.09
CA SER A 134 3.25 -7.49 -16.44
C SER A 134 3.24 -8.56 -17.54
N PHE A 135 3.47 -9.83 -17.20
CA PHE A 135 3.50 -10.95 -18.16
C PHE A 135 2.48 -12.06 -17.86
N VAL A 136 1.97 -12.12 -16.62
CA VAL A 136 0.86 -12.98 -16.24
C VAL A 136 -0.42 -12.15 -16.23
N ASP A 137 -0.84 -11.61 -15.10
CA ASP A 137 -1.99 -10.72 -15.01
C ASP A 137 -2.02 -9.94 -13.68
N TYR A 138 -2.93 -8.97 -13.61
CA TYR A 138 -3.18 -8.16 -12.42
C TYR A 138 -3.55 -8.99 -11.18
N LYS A 139 -4.36 -10.03 -11.37
CA LYS A 139 -4.84 -10.90 -10.28
C LYS A 139 -3.67 -11.66 -9.64
N SER A 140 -2.75 -12.16 -10.44
CA SER A 140 -1.55 -12.87 -10.00
C SER A 140 -0.64 -11.96 -9.18
N GLY A 141 -0.48 -10.69 -9.57
CA GLY A 141 0.26 -9.71 -8.78
C GLY A 141 -0.33 -9.50 -7.38
N ILE A 142 -1.66 -9.34 -7.29
CA ILE A 142 -2.36 -9.23 -6.00
C ILE A 142 -2.19 -10.49 -5.15
N LEU A 143 -2.33 -11.66 -5.78
CA LEU A 143 -2.19 -12.93 -5.08
C LEU A 143 -0.78 -13.14 -4.55
N ILE A 144 0.24 -12.75 -5.31
CA ILE A 144 1.63 -12.76 -4.84
C ILE A 144 1.81 -11.85 -3.62
N ALA A 145 1.30 -10.62 -3.66
CA ALA A 145 1.36 -9.69 -2.53
C ALA A 145 0.70 -10.29 -1.27
N LEU A 146 -0.46 -10.92 -1.43
CA LEU A 146 -1.19 -11.57 -0.34
C LEU A 146 -0.40 -12.74 0.25
N ILE A 147 0.10 -13.64 -0.61
CA ILE A 147 0.89 -14.82 -0.18
C ILE A 147 2.13 -14.38 0.59
N ILE A 148 2.87 -13.39 0.08
CA ILE A 148 4.07 -12.86 0.75
C ILE A 148 3.72 -12.31 2.14
N SER A 149 2.60 -11.59 2.25
CA SER A 149 2.14 -11.04 3.54
C SER A 149 1.83 -12.15 4.54
N VAL A 150 1.16 -13.21 4.09
CA VAL A 150 0.87 -14.38 4.93
C VAL A 150 2.15 -15.12 5.31
N LEU A 151 3.06 -15.36 4.34
CA LEU A 151 4.33 -16.04 4.59
C LEU A 151 5.21 -15.26 5.57
N ASP A 152 5.25 -13.93 5.44
CA ASP A 152 6.02 -13.09 6.36
C ASP A 152 5.53 -13.23 7.80
N PHE A 153 4.21 -13.23 8.00
CA PHE A 153 3.64 -13.46 9.33
C PHE A 153 3.93 -14.87 9.85
N LEU A 154 3.79 -15.91 9.02
CA LEU A 154 4.01 -17.29 9.44
C LEU A 154 5.47 -17.60 9.79
N VAL A 155 6.41 -16.96 9.10
CA VAL A 155 7.85 -17.26 9.24
C VAL A 155 8.55 -16.34 10.23
N LYS A 156 8.32 -15.02 10.16
CA LYS A 156 8.95 -14.04 11.08
C LYS A 156 8.08 -13.72 12.29
N GLY A 157 6.79 -14.01 12.24
CA GLY A 157 5.84 -13.57 13.25
C GLY A 157 5.58 -12.07 13.19
N SER A 158 5.19 -11.51 14.33
CA SER A 158 5.01 -10.08 14.54
C SER A 158 5.58 -9.70 15.88
N ALA A 159 6.26 -8.55 15.95
CA ALA A 159 6.81 -8.01 17.18
C ALA A 159 5.74 -7.80 18.28
N VAL A 160 4.49 -7.58 17.86
CA VAL A 160 3.35 -7.34 18.76
C VAL A 160 2.33 -8.47 18.76
N GLY A 161 2.65 -9.62 18.16
CA GLY A 161 1.76 -10.79 18.08
C GLY A 161 0.60 -10.68 17.08
N TYR A 162 0.37 -9.50 16.49
CA TYR A 162 -0.68 -9.25 15.49
C TYR A 162 -0.09 -8.88 14.13
N PRO A 163 -0.70 -9.28 13.00
CA PRO A 163 -0.14 -9.10 11.65
C PRO A 163 -0.25 -7.66 11.10
N ILE A 164 0.04 -6.63 11.91
CA ILE A 164 -0.13 -5.22 11.55
C ILE A 164 0.81 -4.83 10.40
N ASP A 165 2.07 -5.25 10.47
CA ASP A 165 3.07 -4.99 9.43
C ASP A 165 2.71 -5.69 8.11
N GLN A 166 2.20 -6.91 8.20
CA GLN A 166 1.81 -7.69 7.01
C GLN A 166 0.55 -7.14 6.34
N PHE A 167 -0.41 -6.63 7.13
CA PHE A 167 -1.53 -5.86 6.60
C PHE A 167 -1.02 -4.58 5.93
N ALA A 168 -0.15 -3.81 6.58
CA ALA A 168 0.43 -2.59 6.03
C ALA A 168 1.17 -2.86 4.70
N TYR A 169 1.96 -3.93 4.63
CA TYR A 169 2.64 -4.34 3.40
C TYR A 169 1.66 -4.68 2.28
N PHE A 170 0.63 -5.50 2.54
CA PHE A 170 -0.36 -5.87 1.52
C PHE A 170 -1.09 -4.64 0.97
N ILE A 171 -1.52 -3.74 1.87
CA ILE A 171 -2.20 -2.50 1.52
C ILE A 171 -1.29 -1.65 0.62
N ALA A 172 -0.05 -1.43 1.04
CA ALA A 172 0.90 -0.61 0.31
C ALA A 172 1.24 -1.21 -1.06
N ALA A 173 1.49 -2.52 -1.13
CA ALA A 173 1.74 -3.24 -2.37
C ALA A 173 0.56 -3.12 -3.34
N PHE A 174 -0.68 -3.27 -2.85
CA PHE A 174 -1.88 -3.09 -3.66
C PHE A 174 -1.96 -1.69 -4.27
N PHE A 175 -1.84 -0.63 -3.46
CA PHE A 175 -1.89 0.74 -3.95
C PHE A 175 -0.70 1.10 -4.86
N PHE A 176 0.43 0.42 -4.71
CA PHE A 176 1.58 0.62 -5.59
C PHE A 176 1.42 -0.06 -6.95
N ILE A 177 0.96 -1.32 -7.00
CA ILE A 177 0.88 -2.05 -8.27
C ILE A 177 -0.32 -1.62 -9.13
N THR A 178 -1.40 -1.15 -8.51
CA THR A 178 -2.66 -0.84 -9.21
C THR A 178 -2.49 0.23 -10.29
N PRO A 179 -1.98 1.44 -10.00
CA PRO A 179 -1.89 2.49 -11.01
C PRO A 179 -0.85 2.17 -12.10
N ILE A 180 0.25 1.50 -11.75
CA ILE A 180 1.23 0.98 -12.72
C ILE A 180 0.53 0.12 -13.76
N PHE A 181 -0.25 -0.86 -13.32
CA PHE A 181 -0.94 -1.81 -14.19
C PHE A 181 -1.88 -1.10 -15.17
N PHE A 182 -2.77 -0.27 -14.63
CA PHE A 182 -3.82 0.36 -15.42
C PHE A 182 -3.28 1.44 -16.38
N ILE A 183 -2.30 2.25 -15.95
CA ILE A 183 -1.69 3.27 -16.80
C ILE A 183 -0.85 2.61 -17.92
N LYS A 184 -0.05 1.59 -17.59
CA LYS A 184 0.73 0.83 -18.59
C LYS A 184 -0.20 0.17 -19.61
N ARG A 185 -1.29 -0.46 -19.17
CA ARG A 185 -2.27 -1.11 -20.06
C ARG A 185 -2.90 -0.12 -21.04
N LYS A 186 -3.25 1.09 -20.58
CA LYS A 186 -3.88 2.10 -21.44
C LYS A 186 -2.92 2.68 -22.47
N THR A 187 -1.72 3.02 -22.02
CA THR A 187 -0.74 3.77 -22.83
C THR A 187 0.12 2.86 -23.69
N LYS A 188 0.41 1.63 -23.25
CA LYS A 188 1.28 0.65 -23.91
C LYS A 188 2.67 1.19 -24.29
N THR A 189 3.18 2.17 -23.56
CA THR A 189 4.48 2.82 -23.83
C THR A 189 5.38 2.82 -22.61
N ASN A 190 6.70 2.97 -22.83
CA ASN A 190 7.68 3.14 -21.76
C ASN A 190 7.42 4.41 -20.94
N LYS A 191 6.98 5.49 -21.60
CA LYS A 191 6.53 6.72 -20.91
C LYS A 191 5.36 6.42 -19.97
N GLY A 192 4.42 5.59 -20.41
CA GLY A 192 3.32 5.10 -19.58
C GLY A 192 3.76 4.34 -18.34
N ILE A 193 4.80 3.51 -18.44
CA ILE A 193 5.39 2.82 -17.28
C ILE A 193 5.94 3.84 -16.28
N ALA A 194 6.72 4.82 -16.75
CA ALA A 194 7.27 5.86 -15.88
C ALA A 194 6.17 6.68 -15.18
N VAL A 195 5.15 7.12 -15.91
CA VAL A 195 3.99 7.82 -15.33
C VAL A 195 3.28 6.94 -14.31
N GLY A 196 3.04 5.67 -14.63
CA GLY A 196 2.41 4.71 -13.72
C GLY A 196 3.17 4.54 -12.41
N LEU A 197 4.50 4.42 -12.49
CA LEU A 197 5.37 4.29 -11.32
C LEU A 197 5.35 5.55 -10.45
N ILE A 198 5.52 6.74 -11.04
CA ILE A 198 5.47 8.03 -10.33
C ILE A 198 4.11 8.20 -9.64
N THR A 199 3.02 7.99 -10.37
CA THR A 199 1.66 8.08 -9.81
C THR A 199 1.47 7.12 -8.64
N SER A 200 2.00 5.91 -8.74
CA SER A 200 1.88 4.89 -7.69
C SER A 200 2.72 5.20 -6.46
N THR A 201 3.94 5.71 -6.64
CA THR A 201 4.78 6.21 -5.55
C THR A 201 4.05 7.27 -4.73
N LEU A 202 3.45 8.26 -5.40
CA LEU A 202 2.73 9.35 -4.73
C LEU A 202 1.47 8.85 -4.01
N ILE A 203 0.63 8.04 -4.69
CA ILE A 203 -0.59 7.49 -4.09
C ILE A 203 -0.25 6.64 -2.86
N THR A 204 0.71 5.73 -2.99
CA THR A 204 1.07 4.81 -1.90
C THR A 204 1.66 5.59 -0.73
N THR A 205 2.47 6.61 -0.98
CA THR A 205 3.02 7.49 0.07
C THR A 205 1.90 8.17 0.86
N VAL A 206 0.93 8.78 0.18
CA VAL A 206 -0.21 9.44 0.84
C VAL A 206 -1.03 8.45 1.66
N ILE A 207 -1.39 7.31 1.07
CA ILE A 207 -2.16 6.27 1.76
C ILE A 207 -1.41 5.76 2.99
N MET A 208 -0.11 5.54 2.89
CA MET A 208 0.68 5.02 4.01
C MET A 208 0.88 6.05 5.11
N VAL A 209 1.02 7.34 4.81
CA VAL A 209 1.01 8.39 5.84
C VAL A 209 -0.32 8.40 6.60
N ILE A 210 -1.44 8.34 5.87
CA ILE A 210 -2.77 8.33 6.48
C ILE A 210 -2.94 7.09 7.37
N LEU A 211 -2.65 5.90 6.85
CA LEU A 211 -2.78 4.65 7.60
C LEU A 211 -1.87 4.60 8.82
N ASN A 212 -0.65 5.14 8.71
CA ASN A 212 0.24 5.25 9.86
C ASN A 212 -0.33 6.15 10.95
N TYR A 213 -0.95 7.26 10.57
CA TYR A 213 -1.53 8.18 11.53
C TYR A 213 -2.82 7.64 12.19
N ILE A 214 -3.75 7.08 11.41
CA ILE A 214 -5.09 6.74 11.92
C ILE A 214 -5.22 5.32 12.46
N TRP A 215 -4.33 4.40 12.07
CA TRP A 215 -4.48 2.98 12.42
C TRP A 215 -3.17 2.35 12.88
N ILE A 216 -2.12 2.28 12.05
CA ILE A 216 -0.91 1.49 12.36
C ILE A 216 -0.23 1.98 13.65
N LEU A 217 0.12 3.27 13.76
CA LEU A 217 0.75 3.78 14.98
C LEU A 217 -0.17 3.74 16.20
N PRO A 218 -1.45 4.16 16.12
CA PRO A 218 -2.37 3.99 17.25
C PRO A 218 -2.43 2.55 17.79
N VAL A 219 -2.40 1.55 16.91
CA VAL A 219 -2.35 0.14 17.30
C VAL A 219 -1.06 -0.16 18.05
N TYR A 220 0.10 0.25 17.51
CA TYR A 220 1.40 0.03 18.14
C TYR A 220 1.51 0.71 19.52
N ILE A 221 1.10 1.98 19.63
CA ILE A 221 1.06 2.74 20.87
C ILE A 221 0.27 1.97 21.92
N LYS A 222 -0.92 1.47 21.56
CA LYS A 222 -1.76 0.75 22.51
C LYS A 222 -1.14 -0.60 22.91
N LEU A 223 -0.59 -1.34 21.97
CA LEU A 223 0.03 -2.66 22.23
C LEU A 223 1.29 -2.56 23.09
N TYR A 224 2.04 -1.46 22.97
CA TYR A 224 3.19 -1.16 23.83
C TYR A 224 2.81 -0.52 25.18
N GLY A 225 1.52 -0.27 25.44
CA GLY A 225 1.07 0.36 26.69
C GLY A 225 1.46 1.83 26.81
N LEU A 226 1.63 2.53 25.68
CA LEU A 226 1.96 3.95 25.61
C LEU A 226 0.67 4.79 25.50
N ASP A 227 0.76 6.06 25.93
CA ASP A 227 -0.39 6.96 25.97
C ASP A 227 -0.53 7.84 24.72
N SER A 228 0.55 8.04 23.95
CA SER A 228 0.54 8.96 22.80
C SER A 228 1.59 8.66 21.73
N ILE A 229 1.39 9.24 20.54
CA ILE A 229 2.39 9.24 19.46
C ILE A 229 3.67 9.94 19.94
N THR A 230 3.53 10.99 20.73
CA THR A 230 4.65 11.70 21.37
C THR A 230 5.51 10.78 22.22
N GLN A 231 4.91 9.94 23.07
CA GLN A 231 5.66 8.95 23.86
C GLN A 231 6.35 7.91 22.99
N TYR A 232 5.68 7.42 21.93
CA TYR A 232 6.28 6.48 20.98
C TYR A 232 7.46 7.10 20.23
N ALA A 233 7.33 8.34 19.77
CA ALA A 233 8.38 9.07 19.08
C ALA A 233 9.60 9.29 19.98
N ASN A 234 9.38 9.70 21.24
CA ASN A 234 10.46 9.82 22.23
C ASN A 234 11.12 8.47 22.52
N ALA A 235 10.36 7.37 22.55
CA ALA A 235 10.90 6.02 22.74
C ALA A 235 11.75 5.53 21.56
N VAL A 236 11.64 6.15 20.39
CA VAL A 236 12.51 5.94 19.22
C VAL A 236 13.49 7.09 19.00
N ASP A 237 13.82 7.83 20.08
CA ASP A 237 14.77 8.95 20.13
C ASP A 237 14.44 10.13 19.18
N VAL A 238 13.15 10.38 18.94
CA VAL A 238 12.66 11.55 18.19
C VAL A 238 11.87 12.48 19.10
N ASN A 239 12.44 13.64 19.42
CA ASN A 239 11.81 14.65 20.27
C ASN A 239 10.69 15.39 19.52
N LEU A 240 9.44 15.10 19.89
CA LEU A 240 8.26 15.86 19.44
C LEU A 240 7.93 16.91 20.48
N GLY A 241 7.93 18.18 20.08
CA GLY A 241 7.27 19.23 20.84
C GLY A 241 5.74 19.07 20.84
N SER A 242 5.01 20.16 21.03
CA SER A 242 3.55 20.22 21.24
C SER A 242 2.68 19.36 20.30
N ALA A 243 1.46 18.99 20.73
CA ALA A 243 0.53 18.06 20.05
C ALA A 243 0.23 18.35 18.56
N ASN A 244 0.39 19.59 18.09
CA ASN A 244 0.29 19.94 16.66
C ASN A 244 1.40 19.30 15.80
N GLN A 245 2.43 18.73 16.45
CA GLN A 245 3.57 18.08 15.82
C GLN A 245 3.36 16.58 15.58
N GLU A 246 2.34 15.93 16.14
CA GLU A 246 2.15 14.48 15.98
C GLU A 246 1.90 14.09 14.52
N PHE A 247 0.92 14.74 13.86
CA PHE A 247 0.68 14.50 12.43
C PHE A 247 1.88 14.92 11.59
N ILE A 248 2.52 16.06 11.91
CA ILE A 248 3.68 16.55 11.16
C ILE A 248 4.81 15.53 11.23
N TRP A 249 5.08 14.96 12.40
CA TRP A 249 6.06 13.90 12.55
C TRP A 249 5.71 12.65 11.78
N VAL A 250 4.45 12.20 11.82
CA VAL A 250 4.02 11.04 11.04
C VAL A 250 4.17 11.33 9.54
N ALA A 251 3.74 12.50 9.08
CA ALA A 251 3.83 12.90 7.68
C ALA A 251 5.29 13.03 7.23
N VAL A 252 6.17 13.62 8.03
CA VAL A 252 7.60 13.75 7.71
C VAL A 252 8.27 12.38 7.73
N THR A 253 8.12 11.61 8.80
CA THR A 253 8.80 10.32 8.99
C THR A 253 8.32 9.29 7.97
N PHE A 254 7.00 9.03 7.93
CA PHE A 254 6.44 8.01 7.06
C PHE A 254 6.31 8.52 5.62
N GLY A 255 6.10 9.81 5.40
CA GLY A 255 6.07 10.38 4.05
C GLY A 255 7.45 10.34 3.40
N ALA A 256 8.50 10.78 4.11
CA ALA A 256 9.87 10.69 3.58
C ALA A 256 10.28 9.23 3.35
N PHE A 257 10.04 8.34 4.33
CA PHE A 257 10.34 6.92 4.18
C PHE A 257 9.60 6.31 2.98
N ASN A 258 8.29 6.51 2.86
CA ASN A 258 7.52 5.91 1.76
C ASN A 258 7.94 6.50 0.41
N LEU A 259 8.20 7.80 0.33
CA LEU A 259 8.67 8.42 -0.91
C LEU A 259 10.01 7.83 -1.36
N VAL A 260 10.94 7.63 -0.43
CA VAL A 260 12.24 6.98 -0.70
C VAL A 260 12.05 5.51 -1.07
N LYS A 261 11.36 4.72 -0.24
CA LYS A 261 11.11 3.28 -0.47
C LYS A 261 10.47 3.06 -1.83
N TRP A 262 9.34 3.70 -2.09
CA TRP A 262 8.60 3.54 -3.34
C TRP A 262 9.27 4.21 -4.53
N GLY A 263 10.10 5.23 -4.30
CA GLY A 263 10.97 5.82 -5.33
C GLY A 263 12.05 4.83 -5.79
N ILE A 264 12.72 4.15 -4.85
CA ILE A 264 13.71 3.11 -5.16
C ILE A 264 13.05 1.95 -5.90
N VAL A 265 11.92 1.44 -5.38
CA VAL A 265 11.13 0.38 -6.05
C VAL A 265 10.70 0.84 -7.45
N ALA A 266 10.32 2.11 -7.63
CA ALA A 266 9.95 2.67 -8.93
C ALA A 266 11.13 2.67 -9.92
N VAL A 267 12.31 3.12 -9.50
CA VAL A 267 13.52 3.16 -10.34
C VAL A 267 13.91 1.74 -10.77
N ILE A 268 14.00 0.81 -9.82
CA ILE A 268 14.37 -0.58 -10.11
C ILE A 268 13.29 -1.22 -10.98
N GLY A 269 12.02 -1.04 -10.64
CA GLY A 269 10.88 -1.54 -11.42
C GLY A 269 10.86 -1.03 -12.86
N TYR A 270 11.20 0.24 -13.08
CA TYR A 270 11.32 0.80 -14.44
C TYR A 270 12.42 0.10 -15.25
N ILE A 271 13.61 -0.04 -14.66
CA ILE A 271 14.75 -0.72 -15.29
C ILE A 271 14.37 -2.18 -15.59
N SER A 272 13.85 -2.91 -14.60
CA SER A 272 13.47 -4.31 -14.74
C SER A 272 12.41 -4.53 -15.82
N LEU A 273 11.36 -3.71 -15.87
CA LEU A 273 10.30 -3.80 -16.89
C LEU A 273 10.81 -3.47 -18.30
N ARG A 274 11.79 -2.57 -18.43
CA ARG A 274 12.36 -2.22 -19.73
C ARG A 274 13.29 -3.32 -20.24
N THR A 275 14.14 -3.86 -19.36
CA THR A 275 15.13 -4.89 -19.71
C THR A 275 14.48 -6.24 -19.99
N THR A 276 13.50 -6.64 -19.19
CA THR A 276 12.83 -7.95 -19.35
C THR A 276 11.69 -7.93 -20.36
N GLY A 277 11.33 -6.77 -20.92
CA GLY A 277 10.24 -6.62 -21.89
C GLY A 277 10.28 -7.58 -23.08
N PRO A 278 11.44 -7.85 -23.72
CA PRO A 278 11.55 -8.84 -24.80
C PRO A 278 11.28 -10.27 -24.33
N LEU A 279 11.80 -10.66 -23.15
CA LEU A 279 11.61 -11.98 -22.55
C LEU A 279 10.15 -12.19 -22.10
N ILE A 280 9.52 -11.15 -21.58
CA ILE A 280 8.12 -11.16 -21.18
C ILE A 280 7.21 -11.52 -22.36
N LYS A 281 7.49 -10.98 -23.55
CA LYS A 281 6.70 -11.28 -24.76
C LYS A 281 6.84 -12.72 -25.25
N SER A 282 7.94 -13.40 -24.93
CA SER A 282 8.11 -14.82 -25.27
C SER A 282 7.44 -15.73 -24.26
N LEU A 283 7.43 -15.36 -22.97
CA LEU A 283 6.82 -16.14 -21.88
C LEU A 283 5.30 -16.02 -21.79
N SER A 284 4.73 -14.93 -22.32
CA SER A 284 3.29 -14.68 -22.35
C SER A 284 2.54 -15.46 -23.45
N LYS A 285 3.26 -16.14 -24.34
CA LYS A 285 2.72 -17.12 -25.29
C LYS A 285 2.68 -18.51 -24.66
#